data_AF-A0A371LX15-F1
#
_entry.id   AF-A0A371LX15-F1
#
_cell.length_a   1.000
_cell.length_b   1.000
_cell.length_c   1.000
_cell.angle_alpha   90.00
_cell.angle_beta   90.00
_cell.angle_gamma   90.00
#
_symmetry.space_group_name_H-M   'P 1'
#
loop_
_entity.id
_entity.type
_entity.pdbx_description
1 polymer ?
#
loop_
_entity_poly.entity_id
_entity_poly.type
_entity_poly.pdbx_seq_one_letter_code
_entity_poly.pdbx_strand_id
1 'polypeptide(L)'
;MDWKTKAKLGVGIIGVGLAAATAWTALDRVKNRGTERVPYKTVERIDGVELRRYPETIRVRTTASNGREAFFRLFNYIDGANEGGTSVSMTAPVETGTDTSATGDGATKTGESISMTAPVETTRADDATMSFFLPATYTPETAPEPTNDDVELVVDPPRTLAVRRFSWWAPRIRVSLNERTLRKTLAHAGIEPTGEPRLLRYDAPFTPPWLRTNEVVVEVDTASVRRALR
;
A
#
# COMPACT_ATOMS: atom_id res chain seq x y z
N MET A 1 -0.28 -8.06 -74.13
CA MET A 1 -0.59 -9.50 -73.92
C MET A 1 -0.67 -9.72 -72.42
N ASP A 2 -1.87 -9.97 -71.93
CA ASP A 2 -2.17 -10.26 -70.52
C ASP A 2 -2.02 -11.77 -70.29
N TRP A 3 -1.42 -12.20 -69.17
CA TRP A 3 -1.70 -13.51 -68.58
C TRP A 3 -1.21 -13.60 -67.11
N LYS A 4 -2.10 -14.11 -66.27
CA LYS A 4 -1.98 -14.31 -64.83
C LYS A 4 -1.06 -15.47 -64.48
N THR A 5 -0.31 -15.36 -63.38
CA THR A 5 -0.10 -16.32 -62.25
C THR A 5 1.25 -15.97 -61.56
N LYS A 6 1.47 -15.95 -60.24
CA LYS A 6 0.77 -16.43 -59.03
C LYS A 6 1.33 -15.64 -57.83
N ALA A 7 0.46 -15.31 -56.87
CA ALA A 7 0.84 -14.90 -55.52
C ALA A 7 1.50 -16.05 -54.76
N LYS A 8 2.54 -15.79 -53.94
CA LYS A 8 2.82 -16.48 -52.66
C LYS A 8 3.61 -15.59 -51.68
N LEU A 9 2.95 -15.33 -50.54
CA LEU A 9 3.41 -15.16 -49.16
C LEU A 9 4.79 -14.57 -48.83
N GLY A 10 4.74 -13.53 -47.98
CA GLY A 10 5.83 -13.10 -47.11
C GLY A 10 5.40 -12.06 -46.07
N VAL A 11 4.26 -12.24 -45.38
CA VAL A 11 3.91 -11.41 -44.20
C VAL A 11 4.75 -11.91 -43.02
N GLY A 12 5.93 -11.32 -42.85
CA GLY A 12 6.85 -11.61 -41.77
C GLY A 12 6.88 -10.49 -40.73
N ILE A 13 6.32 -10.76 -39.54
CA ILE A 13 6.88 -10.44 -38.20
C ILE A 13 7.49 -9.02 -37.98
N ILE A 14 6.78 -7.93 -38.28
CA ILE A 14 7.22 -6.58 -37.81
C ILE A 14 6.22 -5.91 -36.84
N GLY A 15 4.97 -6.36 -36.78
CA GLY A 15 3.92 -5.72 -35.97
C GLY A 15 3.96 -5.98 -34.46
N VAL A 16 4.55 -7.10 -34.00
CA VAL A 16 4.46 -7.51 -32.57
C VAL A 16 5.58 -6.89 -31.71
N GLY A 17 6.76 -6.64 -32.27
CA GLY A 17 7.91 -6.12 -31.50
C GLY A 17 7.73 -4.67 -31.04
N LEU A 18 7.19 -3.80 -31.89
CA LEU A 18 6.95 -2.40 -31.55
C LEU A 18 5.78 -2.20 -30.58
N ALA A 19 4.70 -2.97 -30.71
CA ALA A 19 3.57 -2.93 -29.77
C ALA A 19 3.96 -3.50 -28.39
N ALA A 20 4.79 -4.55 -28.35
CA ALA A 20 5.30 -5.09 -27.10
C ALA A 20 6.28 -4.12 -26.41
N ALA A 21 7.17 -3.45 -27.16
CA ALA A 21 8.11 -2.48 -26.61
C ALA A 21 7.44 -1.18 -26.11
N THR A 22 6.39 -0.70 -26.79
CA THR A 22 5.59 0.44 -26.33
C THR A 22 4.71 0.07 -25.13
N ALA A 23 4.17 -1.16 -25.09
CA ALA A 23 3.48 -1.67 -23.92
C ALA A 23 4.42 -1.84 -22.71
N TRP A 24 5.65 -2.35 -22.91
CA TRP A 24 6.64 -2.51 -21.83
C TRP A 24 7.08 -1.18 -21.26
N THR A 25 7.30 -0.18 -22.11
CA THR A 25 7.68 1.18 -21.68
C THR A 25 6.52 1.94 -21.05
N ALA A 26 5.28 1.72 -21.48
CA ALA A 26 4.09 2.28 -20.83
C ALA A 26 3.83 1.65 -19.44
N LEU A 27 3.98 0.33 -19.30
CA LEU A 27 3.90 -0.38 -18.02
C LEU A 27 5.03 0.05 -17.06
N ASP A 28 6.24 0.23 -17.57
CA ASP A 28 7.39 0.71 -16.79
C ASP A 28 7.21 2.16 -16.32
N ARG A 29 6.59 3.01 -17.15
CA ARG A 29 6.26 4.40 -16.78
C ARG A 29 5.12 4.50 -15.76
N VAL A 30 4.20 3.54 -15.73
CA VAL A 30 3.17 3.41 -14.66
C VAL A 30 3.80 2.88 -13.36
N LYS A 31 4.78 1.97 -13.46
CA LYS A 31 5.51 1.42 -12.31
C LYS A 31 6.37 2.46 -11.57
N ASN A 32 6.81 3.51 -12.26
CA ASN A 32 7.78 4.50 -11.78
C ASN A 32 7.24 5.92 -11.56
N ARG A 33 5.92 6.15 -11.49
CA ARG A 33 5.39 7.37 -10.85
C ARG A 33 5.31 7.15 -9.34
N GLY A 34 6.48 7.00 -8.72
CA GLY A 34 6.60 6.68 -7.30
C GLY A 34 6.18 7.86 -6.44
N THR A 35 5.04 7.75 -5.77
CA THR A 35 4.85 8.43 -4.49
C THR A 35 6.05 8.13 -3.59
N GLU A 36 6.52 9.14 -2.86
CA GLU A 36 7.62 8.96 -1.92
C GLU A 36 7.27 7.80 -0.96
N ARG A 37 8.18 6.85 -0.81
CA ARG A 37 7.99 5.70 0.07
C ARG A 37 8.69 5.97 1.38
N VAL A 38 8.05 5.57 2.48
CA VAL A 38 8.68 5.62 3.80
C VAL A 38 10.02 4.87 3.75
N PRO A 39 11.14 5.54 4.06
CA PRO A 39 12.46 4.92 3.98
C PRO A 39 12.60 3.83 5.03
N TYR A 40 13.28 2.74 4.68
CA TYR A 40 13.61 1.65 5.60
C TYR A 40 14.94 1.02 5.24
N LYS A 41 15.51 0.28 6.19
CA LYS A 41 16.66 -0.61 5.97
C LYS A 41 16.20 -2.05 6.08
N THR A 42 16.44 -2.86 5.06
CA THR A 42 16.22 -4.32 5.16
C THR A 42 17.25 -4.90 6.12
N VAL A 43 16.76 -5.65 7.11
CA VAL A 43 17.57 -6.34 8.12
C VAL A 43 17.85 -7.78 7.67
N GLU A 44 16.82 -8.51 7.22
CA GLU A 44 16.95 -9.91 6.77
C GLU A 44 15.72 -10.33 5.93
N ARG A 45 15.82 -11.45 5.20
CA ARG A 45 14.67 -12.12 4.57
C ARG A 45 14.57 -13.60 4.96
N ILE A 46 13.41 -14.00 5.47
CA ILE A 46 13.14 -15.35 5.98
C ILE A 46 11.84 -15.85 5.35
N ASP A 47 11.88 -16.90 4.54
CA ASP A 47 10.69 -17.55 3.94
C ASP A 47 9.66 -16.60 3.29
N GLY A 48 10.15 -15.57 2.59
CA GLY A 48 9.31 -14.56 1.94
C GLY A 48 8.71 -13.52 2.91
N VAL A 49 9.15 -13.49 4.16
CA VAL A 49 8.99 -12.37 5.10
C VAL A 49 10.27 -11.55 5.10
N GLU A 50 10.13 -10.24 5.01
CA GLU A 50 11.24 -9.28 5.07
C GLU A 50 11.21 -8.54 6.41
N LEU A 51 12.31 -8.57 7.14
CA LEU A 51 12.50 -7.75 8.33
C LEU A 51 13.03 -6.39 7.91
N ARG A 52 12.33 -5.32 8.29
CA ARG A 52 12.66 -3.95 7.91
C ARG A 52 12.75 -3.07 9.15
N ARG A 53 13.84 -2.31 9.26
CA ARG A 53 13.99 -1.27 10.27
C ARG A 53 13.55 0.07 9.69
N TYR A 54 12.53 0.65 10.31
CA TYR A 54 12.04 1.98 10.01
C TYR A 54 12.68 2.99 10.97
N PRO A 55 13.02 4.21 10.49
CA PRO A 55 13.33 5.33 11.38
C PRO A 55 12.06 5.77 12.12
N GLU A 56 12.15 6.86 12.89
CA GLU A 56 10.97 7.57 13.36
C GLU A 56 10.13 8.01 12.16
N THR A 57 8.82 7.83 12.25
CA THR A 57 7.88 8.20 11.18
C THR A 57 6.68 8.91 11.76
N ILE A 58 6.14 9.87 11.02
CA ILE A 58 4.91 10.57 11.39
C ILE A 58 3.79 10.09 10.48
N ARG A 59 2.63 9.86 11.06
CA ARG A 59 1.41 9.55 10.34
C ARG A 59 0.31 10.53 10.71
N VAL A 60 -0.55 10.81 9.76
CA VAL A 60 -1.86 11.40 10.02
C VAL A 60 -2.89 10.27 10.07
N ARG A 61 -3.70 10.21 11.12
CA ARG A 61 -4.67 9.15 11.41
C ARG A 61 -6.07 9.72 11.62
N THR A 62 -7.09 8.96 11.24
CA THR A 62 -8.48 9.22 11.58
C THR A 62 -9.26 7.92 11.72
N THR A 63 -10.36 7.98 12.45
CA THR A 63 -11.37 6.92 12.57
C THR A 63 -12.71 7.51 12.14
N ALA A 64 -13.42 6.82 11.25
CA ALA A 64 -14.71 7.29 10.72
C ALA A 64 -15.65 6.13 10.43
N SER A 65 -16.94 6.39 10.25
CA SER A 65 -17.97 5.33 10.04
C SER A 65 -17.67 4.37 8.88
N ASN A 66 -16.90 4.82 7.89
CA ASN A 66 -16.50 4.02 6.75
C ASN A 66 -15.17 4.52 6.14
N GLY A 67 -14.54 3.64 5.36
CA GLY A 67 -13.23 3.89 4.76
C GLY A 67 -13.20 5.04 3.75
N ARG A 68 -14.32 5.37 3.09
CA ARG A 68 -14.39 6.52 2.17
C ARG A 68 -14.33 7.82 2.95
N GLU A 69 -15.07 7.92 4.06
CA GLU A 69 -15.05 9.08 4.93
C GLU A 69 -13.67 9.28 5.57
N ALA A 70 -13.09 8.21 6.16
CA ALA A 70 -11.75 8.24 6.70
C ALA A 70 -10.71 8.68 5.64
N PHE A 71 -10.83 8.14 4.42
CA PHE A 71 -9.97 8.54 3.32
C PHE A 71 -10.05 10.06 3.04
N PHE A 72 -11.26 10.61 2.88
CA PHE A 72 -11.43 12.03 2.53
C PHE A 72 -11.00 12.98 3.65
N ARG A 73 -11.15 12.59 4.92
CA ARG A 73 -10.61 13.37 6.05
C ARG A 73 -9.09 13.52 5.94
N LEU A 74 -8.38 12.42 5.72
CA LEU A 74 -6.93 12.45 5.55
C LEU A 74 -6.50 13.13 4.25
N PHE A 75 -7.27 12.98 3.18
CA PHE A 75 -7.02 13.67 1.91
C PHE A 75 -7.12 15.19 2.07
N ASN A 76 -8.17 15.67 2.73
CA ASN A 76 -8.35 17.10 2.97
C ASN A 76 -7.20 17.67 3.80
N TYR A 77 -6.71 16.93 4.81
CA TYR A 77 -5.52 17.32 5.55
C TYR A 77 -4.30 17.51 4.63
N ILE A 78 -4.06 16.56 3.71
CA ILE A 78 -2.96 16.64 2.74
C ILE A 78 -3.16 17.80 1.76
N ASP A 79 -4.40 18.11 1.38
CA ASP A 79 -4.74 19.18 0.44
C ASP A 79 -4.71 20.59 1.07
N GLY A 80 -4.55 20.70 2.39
CA GLY A 80 -4.39 21.98 3.08
C GLY A 80 -5.40 22.24 4.21
N ALA A 81 -6.21 21.27 4.62
CA ALA A 81 -7.01 21.35 5.85
C ALA A 81 -6.14 21.09 7.10
N ASN A 82 -5.13 21.94 7.25
CA ASN A 82 -4.17 21.96 8.35
C ASN A 82 -3.81 23.42 8.68
N GLU A 83 -3.24 23.63 9.85
CA GLU A 83 -2.77 24.94 10.28
C GLU A 83 -1.74 25.49 9.28
N GLY A 84 -2.02 26.69 8.76
CA GLY A 84 -1.20 27.32 7.73
C GLY A 84 -1.59 26.98 6.29
N GLY A 85 -2.57 26.10 6.05
CA GLY A 85 -3.11 25.85 4.71
C GLY A 85 -2.09 25.20 3.76
N THR A 86 -1.18 24.40 4.29
CA THR A 86 -0.03 23.88 3.55
C THR A 86 -0.39 22.57 2.84
N SER A 87 -0.16 22.50 1.53
CA SER A 87 -0.29 21.23 0.81
C SER A 87 0.88 20.30 1.15
N VAL A 88 0.57 19.11 1.65
CA VAL A 88 1.54 18.07 1.98
C VAL A 88 1.66 17.12 0.77
N SER A 89 2.87 16.65 0.47
CA SER A 89 3.04 15.62 -0.56
C SER A 89 2.50 14.27 -0.07
N MET A 90 1.68 13.61 -0.87
CA MET A 90 1.22 12.24 -0.56
C MET A 90 2.40 11.25 -0.55
N THR A 91 2.47 10.40 0.48
CA THR A 91 3.40 9.25 0.50
C THR A 91 2.65 7.93 0.32
N ALA A 92 3.40 6.87 0.01
CA ALA A 92 2.92 5.49 0.11
C ALA A 92 3.68 4.76 1.22
N PRO A 93 3.02 3.85 1.97
CA PRO A 93 1.66 3.30 1.77
C PRO A 93 0.55 3.98 2.59
N VAL A 94 -0.69 3.55 2.35
CA VAL A 94 -1.84 3.74 3.26
C VAL A 94 -1.93 2.55 4.21
N GLU A 95 -2.06 2.82 5.52
CA GLU A 95 -2.29 1.80 6.56
C GLU A 95 -3.77 1.72 6.94
N THR A 96 -4.31 0.51 7.13
CA THR A 96 -5.69 0.26 7.61
C THR A 96 -5.69 -0.75 8.76
N GLY A 97 -6.45 -0.47 9.82
CA GLY A 97 -6.64 -1.38 10.96
C GLY A 97 -7.56 -2.55 10.63
N THR A 98 -7.28 -3.74 11.17
CA THR A 98 -8.05 -4.96 10.91
C THR A 98 -8.94 -5.31 12.10
N ASP A 99 -10.12 -4.71 12.19
CA ASP A 99 -11.14 -5.17 13.15
C ASP A 99 -11.92 -6.36 12.58
N THR A 100 -11.97 -7.41 13.39
CA THR A 100 -12.51 -8.74 13.07
C THR A 100 -14.03 -8.72 13.20
N SER A 101 -14.77 -8.78 12.08
CA SER A 101 -15.98 -9.63 11.88
C SER A 101 -16.70 -9.42 10.53
N ALA A 102 -17.07 -10.56 9.91
CA ALA A 102 -18.21 -10.87 9.02
C ALA A 102 -18.47 -10.15 7.65
N THR A 103 -18.35 -10.97 6.57
CA THR A 103 -19.20 -11.15 5.35
C THR A 103 -19.78 -9.99 4.52
N GLY A 104 -19.58 -10.04 3.19
CA GLY A 104 -20.56 -9.59 2.20
C GLY A 104 -20.01 -8.96 0.91
N ASP A 105 -20.07 -9.71 -0.21
CA ASP A 105 -19.88 -9.28 -1.60
C ASP A 105 -20.77 -8.09 -2.00
N GLY A 106 -20.34 -7.27 -2.97
CA GLY A 106 -21.23 -6.31 -3.62
C GLY A 106 -20.54 -5.28 -4.52
N ALA A 107 -20.65 -5.49 -5.83
CA ALA A 107 -20.29 -4.54 -6.88
C ALA A 107 -21.31 -3.37 -7.01
N THR A 108 -20.89 -2.27 -7.65
CA THR A 108 -21.61 -1.50 -8.71
C THR A 108 -21.85 0.02 -8.47
N LYS A 109 -21.16 0.81 -9.33
CA LYS A 109 -21.55 2.00 -10.14
C LYS A 109 -21.62 3.46 -9.61
N THR A 110 -20.92 4.26 -10.42
CA THR A 110 -21.18 5.61 -10.99
C THR A 110 -21.43 6.78 -10.04
N GLY A 111 -20.34 7.48 -9.74
CA GLY A 111 -20.30 8.90 -9.42
C GLY A 111 -19.04 9.49 -10.06
N GLU A 112 -19.15 10.70 -10.57
CA GLU A 112 -18.15 11.48 -11.31
C GLU A 112 -16.75 11.39 -10.68
N SER A 113 -15.77 11.05 -11.52
CA SER A 113 -14.43 10.61 -11.12
C SER A 113 -13.54 11.78 -10.68
N ILE A 114 -13.56 12.10 -9.39
CA ILE A 114 -12.43 12.79 -8.77
C ILE A 114 -11.28 11.76 -8.70
N SER A 115 -10.23 12.06 -9.44
CA SER A 115 -9.04 11.21 -9.53
C SER A 115 -8.30 11.19 -8.19
N MET A 116 -7.80 10.01 -7.86
CA MET A 116 -6.83 9.69 -6.80
C MET A 116 -7.44 9.40 -5.43
N THR A 117 -7.60 8.09 -5.15
CA THR A 117 -6.87 7.30 -4.12
C THR A 117 -7.55 5.94 -3.91
N ALA A 118 -6.74 4.92 -3.57
CA ALA A 118 -7.09 3.50 -3.57
C ALA A 118 -8.41 3.18 -2.82
N PRO A 119 -9.18 2.15 -3.26
CA PRO A 119 -10.30 1.68 -2.47
C PRO A 119 -9.74 1.09 -1.17
N VAL A 120 -10.02 1.76 -0.06
CA VAL A 120 -9.89 1.21 1.28
C VAL A 120 -11.14 0.40 1.53
N GLU A 121 -10.99 -0.92 1.62
CA GLU A 121 -12.11 -1.79 1.98
C GLU A 121 -12.35 -1.69 3.48
N THR A 122 -13.61 -1.39 3.76
CA THR A 122 -14.31 -1.23 5.02
C THR A 122 -14.45 -2.53 5.79
N THR A 123 -14.48 -2.42 7.12
CA THR A 123 -15.23 -3.34 7.96
C THR A 123 -16.70 -2.92 7.94
N ARG A 124 -17.58 -3.91 7.91
CA ARG A 124 -19.03 -3.78 8.11
C ARG A 124 -19.38 -3.83 9.62
N ALA A 125 -18.47 -3.36 10.45
CA ALA A 125 -18.62 -3.19 11.88
C ALA A 125 -18.16 -1.76 12.17
N ASP A 126 -18.85 -1.11 13.10
CA ASP A 126 -18.77 0.32 13.38
C ASP A 126 -17.30 0.81 13.40
N ASP A 127 -17.06 1.84 12.59
CA ASP A 127 -15.80 2.57 12.43
C ASP A 127 -14.64 1.92 11.64
N ALA A 128 -13.93 2.74 10.87
CA ALA A 128 -12.81 2.42 10.00
C ALA A 128 -11.64 3.36 10.31
N THR A 129 -10.55 2.79 10.82
CA THR A 129 -9.32 3.54 11.12
C THR A 129 -8.37 3.52 9.92
N MET A 130 -7.86 4.68 9.52
CA MET A 130 -6.91 4.84 8.42
C MET A 130 -5.74 5.72 8.83
N SER A 131 -4.58 5.51 8.21
CA SER A 131 -3.46 6.44 8.34
C SER A 131 -2.68 6.62 7.03
N PHE A 132 -2.19 7.84 6.81
CA PHE A 132 -1.18 8.16 5.79
C PHE A 132 0.12 8.55 6.45
N PHE A 133 1.24 8.08 5.89
CA PHE A 133 2.55 8.54 6.32
C PHE A 133 2.84 9.93 5.76
N LEU A 134 3.52 10.77 6.52
CA LEU A 134 4.04 12.03 6.02
C LEU A 134 5.41 11.81 5.36
N PRO A 135 5.81 12.68 4.41
CA PRO A 135 7.17 12.68 3.85
C PRO A 135 8.25 12.74 4.93
N ALA A 136 9.42 12.16 4.65
CA ALA A 136 10.51 12.09 5.62
C ALA A 136 11.12 13.47 5.97
N THR A 137 10.71 14.52 5.27
CA THR A 137 11.09 15.91 5.56
C THR A 137 10.35 16.51 6.75
N TYR A 138 9.22 15.92 7.16
CA TYR A 138 8.46 16.39 8.32
C TYR A 138 8.98 15.78 9.62
N THR A 139 9.03 16.61 10.65
CA THR A 139 9.34 16.27 12.05
C THR A 139 8.12 16.56 12.92
N PRO A 140 8.05 16.05 14.17
CA PRO A 140 6.91 16.30 15.05
C PRO A 140 6.60 17.79 15.25
N GLU A 141 7.62 18.65 15.13
CA GLU A 141 7.51 20.10 15.30
C GLU A 141 7.16 20.84 14.01
N THR A 142 7.31 20.20 12.85
CA THR A 142 7.11 20.83 11.53
C THR A 142 5.94 20.26 10.75
N ALA A 143 5.37 19.12 11.19
CA ALA A 143 4.15 18.57 10.64
C ALA A 143 2.98 19.54 10.89
N PRO A 144 2.24 19.98 9.85
CA PRO A 144 1.10 20.87 10.01
C PRO A 144 0.05 20.26 10.94
N GLU A 145 -0.48 21.02 11.90
CA GLU A 145 -1.51 20.50 12.79
C GLU A 145 -2.84 20.36 12.04
N PRO A 146 -3.59 19.25 12.18
CA PRO A 146 -4.89 19.10 11.54
C PRO A 146 -5.91 20.12 12.08
N THR A 147 -6.73 20.71 11.21
CA THR A 147 -7.84 21.59 11.65
C THR A 147 -9.13 20.83 11.97
N ASN A 148 -9.12 19.51 11.82
CA ASN A 148 -10.26 18.63 12.09
C ASN A 148 -9.94 17.80 13.33
N ASP A 149 -10.76 17.92 14.38
CA ASP A 149 -10.56 17.25 15.67
C ASP A 149 -10.60 15.70 15.57
N ASP A 150 -11.20 15.16 14.51
CA ASP A 150 -11.21 13.71 14.22
C ASP A 150 -9.93 13.23 13.48
N VAL A 151 -8.98 14.12 13.24
CA VAL A 151 -7.72 13.84 12.54
C VAL A 151 -6.56 14.16 13.48
N GLU A 152 -5.70 13.17 13.71
CA GLU A 152 -4.58 13.30 14.65
C GLU A 152 -3.24 12.99 13.98
N LEU A 153 -2.17 13.60 14.51
CA LEU A 153 -0.80 13.23 14.18
C LEU A 153 -0.29 12.17 15.16
N VAL A 154 0.27 11.09 14.61
CA VAL A 154 0.83 9.97 15.37
C VAL A 154 2.31 9.85 15.05
N VAL A 155 3.15 10.02 16.06
CA VAL A 155 4.59 9.80 15.96
C VAL A 155 4.90 8.35 16.33
N ASP A 156 5.43 7.61 15.37
CA ASP A 156 5.92 6.26 15.58
C ASP A 156 7.43 6.30 15.82
N PRO A 157 7.94 5.77 16.96
CA PRO A 157 9.37 5.70 17.20
C PRO A 157 10.05 4.72 16.24
N PRO A 158 11.40 4.75 16.15
CA PRO A 158 12.15 3.79 15.35
C PRO A 158 11.81 2.35 15.73
N ARG A 159 11.37 1.56 14.75
CA ARG A 159 10.82 0.20 14.98
C ARG A 159 11.25 -0.79 13.92
N THR A 160 11.13 -2.07 14.25
CA THR A 160 11.38 -3.16 13.30
C THR A 160 10.05 -3.82 12.94
N LEU A 161 9.74 -3.87 11.65
CA LEU A 161 8.54 -4.52 11.13
C LEU A 161 8.94 -5.79 10.37
N ALA A 162 8.22 -6.88 10.63
CA ALA A 162 8.18 -8.02 9.75
C ALA A 162 7.12 -7.82 8.67
N VAL A 163 7.49 -8.03 7.42
CA VAL A 163 6.68 -7.66 6.27
C VAL A 163 6.50 -8.84 5.32
N ARG A 164 5.26 -9.17 5.00
CA ARG A 164 4.93 -10.12 3.93
C ARG A 164 4.22 -9.40 2.80
N ARG A 165 4.89 -9.32 1.65
CA ARG A 165 4.33 -8.75 0.41
C ARG A 165 3.49 -9.78 -0.35
N PHE A 166 2.37 -9.32 -0.91
CA PHE A 166 1.54 -10.09 -1.83
C PHE A 166 0.87 -9.18 -2.88
N SER A 167 0.50 -9.78 -4.00
CA SER A 167 -0.21 -9.09 -5.11
C SER A 167 -1.66 -9.52 -5.21
N TRP A 168 -2.39 -8.91 -6.15
CA TRP A 168 -3.85 -9.01 -6.36
C TRP A 168 -4.67 -8.15 -5.39
N TRP A 169 -6.00 -8.22 -5.55
CA TRP A 169 -6.94 -7.67 -4.58
C TRP A 169 -6.67 -8.24 -3.19
N ALA A 170 -6.97 -7.47 -2.15
CA ALA A 170 -6.75 -7.83 -0.76
C ALA A 170 -8.07 -8.08 -0.01
N PRO A 171 -8.94 -9.01 -0.47
CA PRO A 171 -10.11 -9.38 0.31
C PRO A 171 -9.65 -10.02 1.63
N ARG A 172 -10.49 -9.94 2.66
CA ARG A 172 -10.17 -10.43 4.02
C ARG A 172 -9.51 -11.80 4.04
N ILE A 173 -10.03 -12.76 3.27
CA ILE A 173 -9.48 -14.12 3.22
C ILE A 173 -8.01 -14.14 2.77
N ARG A 174 -7.62 -13.30 1.79
CA ARG A 174 -6.24 -13.22 1.32
C ARG A 174 -5.34 -12.54 2.33
N VAL A 175 -5.84 -11.49 2.98
CA VAL A 175 -5.14 -10.79 4.06
C VAL A 175 -4.85 -11.77 5.20
N SER A 176 -5.87 -12.47 5.70
CA SER A 176 -5.73 -13.45 6.78
C SER A 176 -4.81 -14.64 6.43
N LEU A 177 -4.79 -15.09 5.17
CA LEU A 177 -3.84 -16.12 4.73
C LEU A 177 -2.38 -15.63 4.79
N ASN A 178 -2.13 -14.38 4.40
CA ASN A 178 -0.80 -13.79 4.47
C ASN A 178 -0.39 -13.49 5.93
N GLU A 179 -1.31 -13.04 6.78
CA GLU A 179 -1.08 -12.90 8.23
C GLU A 179 -0.70 -14.22 8.89
N ARG A 180 -1.44 -15.28 8.61
CA ARG A 180 -1.14 -16.63 9.13
C ARG A 180 0.25 -17.10 8.69
N THR A 181 0.58 -16.86 7.42
CA THR A 181 1.90 -17.23 6.88
C THR A 181 3.01 -16.42 7.55
N LEU A 182 2.83 -15.10 7.68
CA LEU A 182 3.75 -14.21 8.38
C LEU A 182 4.00 -14.68 9.82
N ARG A 183 2.93 -14.88 10.61
CA ARG A 183 3.02 -15.34 12.00
C ARG A 183 3.70 -16.70 12.12
N LYS A 184 3.39 -17.64 11.21
CA LYS A 184 4.04 -18.96 11.17
C LYS A 184 5.55 -18.84 10.92
N THR A 185 5.95 -18.01 9.96
CA THR A 185 7.38 -17.77 9.68
C THR A 185 8.10 -17.17 10.89
N LEU A 186 7.50 -16.17 11.55
CA LEU A 186 8.08 -15.56 12.76
C LEU A 186 8.23 -16.57 13.90
N ALA A 187 7.20 -17.39 14.14
CA ALA A 187 7.23 -18.41 15.17
C ALA A 187 8.34 -19.46 14.92
N HIS A 188 8.51 -19.92 13.68
CA HIS A 188 9.59 -20.85 13.34
C HIS A 188 10.99 -20.23 13.50
N ALA A 189 11.12 -18.93 13.23
CA ALA A 189 12.38 -18.20 13.39
C ALA A 189 12.66 -17.77 14.84
N GLY A 190 11.75 -18.02 15.79
CA GLY A 190 11.88 -17.55 17.18
C GLY A 190 11.82 -16.03 17.32
N ILE A 191 11.13 -15.35 16.40
CA ILE A 191 10.95 -13.89 16.41
C ILE A 191 9.59 -13.56 17.03
N GLU A 192 9.61 -12.68 18.03
CA GLU A 192 8.42 -12.33 18.82
C GLU A 192 7.73 -11.10 18.23
N PRO A 193 6.46 -11.20 17.78
CA PRO A 193 5.68 -10.03 17.38
C PRO A 193 5.24 -9.23 18.62
N THR A 194 5.28 -7.90 18.54
CA THR A 194 4.95 -6.97 19.63
C THR A 194 3.64 -6.22 19.41
N GLY A 195 2.84 -6.60 18.41
CA GLY A 195 1.53 -5.98 18.14
C GLY A 195 0.68 -6.78 17.16
N GLU A 196 -0.45 -6.21 16.75
CA GLU A 196 -1.34 -6.81 15.77
C GLU A 196 -0.87 -6.55 14.32
N PRO A 197 -1.11 -7.50 13.39
CA PRO A 197 -0.88 -7.31 11.98
C PRO A 197 -1.69 -6.14 11.42
N ARG A 198 -1.10 -5.42 10.46
CA ARG A 198 -1.73 -4.32 9.75
C ARG A 198 -1.56 -4.51 8.24
N LEU A 199 -2.51 -3.97 7.48
CA LEU A 199 -2.46 -4.03 6.02
C LEU A 199 -1.97 -2.68 5.46
N LEU A 200 -0.91 -2.73 4.67
CA LEU A 200 -0.38 -1.62 3.90
C LEU A 200 -0.74 -1.79 2.43
N ARG A 201 -1.34 -0.75 1.83
CA ARG A 201 -1.72 -0.70 0.42
C ARG A 201 -0.95 0.42 -0.28
N TYR A 202 -0.37 0.11 -1.44
CA TYR A 202 0.53 1.03 -2.14
C TYR A 202 -0.08 1.62 -3.42
N ASP A 203 -0.98 0.90 -4.06
CA ASP A 203 -1.38 1.19 -5.43
C ASP A 203 -2.75 1.86 -5.55
N ALA A 204 -2.85 2.79 -6.49
CA ALA A 204 -4.07 3.51 -6.86
C ALA A 204 -5.22 2.55 -7.26
N PRO A 205 -6.49 3.01 -7.26
CA PRO A 205 -7.66 2.17 -7.57
C PRO A 205 -7.57 1.44 -8.91
N PHE A 206 -7.06 2.15 -9.92
CA PHE A 206 -7.03 1.69 -11.29
C PHE A 206 -5.82 0.80 -11.60
N THR A 207 -4.91 0.59 -10.63
CA THR A 207 -3.78 -0.32 -10.82
C THR A 207 -4.31 -1.74 -11.02
N PRO A 208 -3.96 -2.40 -12.15
CA PRO A 208 -4.38 -3.76 -12.45
C PRO A 208 -4.02 -4.71 -11.31
N PRO A 209 -4.89 -5.68 -10.96
CA PRO A 209 -4.74 -6.44 -9.72
C PRO A 209 -3.41 -7.16 -9.59
N TRP A 210 -2.89 -7.77 -10.66
CA TRP A 210 -1.60 -8.47 -10.64
C TRP A 210 -0.40 -7.54 -10.45
N LEU A 211 -0.54 -6.23 -10.70
CA LEU A 211 0.50 -5.23 -10.46
C LEU A 211 0.39 -4.58 -9.09
N ARG A 212 -0.71 -4.83 -8.35
CA ARG A 212 -0.87 -4.32 -7.00
C ARG A 212 0.15 -4.93 -6.06
N THR A 213 0.62 -4.10 -5.15
CA THR A 213 1.51 -4.37 -4.04
C THR A 213 0.71 -4.10 -2.78
N ASN A 214 0.51 -5.16 -2.01
CA ASN A 214 -0.04 -5.09 -0.67
C ASN A 214 0.96 -5.75 0.27
N GLU A 215 0.99 -5.31 1.51
CA GLU A 215 1.85 -5.87 2.52
C GLU A 215 1.08 -6.06 3.81
N VAL A 216 1.19 -7.25 4.41
CA VAL A 216 0.82 -7.45 5.81
C VAL A 216 2.07 -7.24 6.63
N VAL A 217 1.98 -6.40 7.66
CA VAL A 217 3.09 -6.05 8.52
C VAL A 217 2.75 -6.30 9.98
N VAL A 218 3.74 -6.68 10.77
CA VAL A 218 3.62 -6.71 12.23
C VAL A 218 4.91 -6.19 12.84
N GLU A 219 4.80 -5.45 13.93
CA GLU A 219 5.97 -5.03 14.70
C GLU A 219 6.59 -6.23 15.43
N VAL A 220 7.92 -6.26 15.53
CA VAL A 220 8.66 -7.35 16.17
C VAL A 220 9.65 -6.81 17.19
N ASP A 221 9.87 -7.60 18.24
CA ASP A 221 10.88 -7.29 19.24
C ASP A 221 12.28 -7.34 18.63
N THR A 222 13.02 -6.25 18.77
CA THR A 222 14.36 -6.12 18.18
C THR A 222 15.36 -7.07 18.84
N ALA A 223 15.18 -7.43 20.13
CA ALA A 223 16.06 -8.39 20.78
C ALA A 223 15.84 -9.82 20.23
N SER A 224 14.60 -10.23 19.99
CA SER A 224 14.27 -11.52 19.36
C SER A 224 14.85 -11.64 17.95
N VAL A 225 14.76 -10.57 17.15
CA VAL A 225 15.39 -10.52 15.81
C VAL A 225 16.91 -10.72 15.93
N ARG A 226 17.58 -10.00 16.84
CA ARG A 226 19.04 -10.17 17.02
C ARG A 226 19.44 -11.57 17.48
N ARG A 227 18.60 -12.25 18.29
CA ARG A 227 18.85 -13.63 18.70
C ARG A 227 18.70 -14.60 17.52
N ALA A 228 17.69 -14.41 16.67
CA ALA A 228 17.41 -15.26 15.53
C ALA A 228 18.47 -15.17 14.42
N LEU A 229 19.24 -14.08 14.36
CA LEU A 229 20.27 -13.83 13.33
C LEU A 229 21.70 -14.19 13.78
N ARG A 230 21.88 -14.74 14.97
CA ARG A 230 23.18 -15.22 15.48
C ARG A 230 23.32 -16.71 15.24
#